data_AF-A0A972UXJ6-F1
#
_entry.id   AF-A0A972UXJ6-F1
#
_cell.length_a   1.000
_cell.length_b   1.000
_cell.length_c   1.000
_cell.angle_alpha   90.00
_cell.angle_beta   90.00
_cell.angle_gamma   90.00
#
_symmetry.space_group_name_H-M   'P 1'
#
loop_
_entity.id
_entity.type
_entity.pdbx_description
1 polymer ?
#
loop_
_entity_poly.entity_id
_entity_poly.type
_entity_poly.pdbx_seq_one_letter_code
_entity_poly.pdbx_strand_id
1 'polypeptide(L)'
;MRFKISYFTKLLFFMFLLAFAGCQKDENFDNKIPEVSTANVTNIAELNAEGGGSFLTEFNTFISAYGLCYSTNQNPTITDSISEGKLISITKDGNDREEIFKCQLTGLLPNTTIM
;
A
#
# COMPACT_ATOMS: atom_id res chain seq x y z
N MET A 1 -37.22 -33.37 43.16
CA MET A 1 -35.93 -33.40 42.40
C MET A 1 -35.97 -32.62 41.06
N ARG A 2 -36.89 -31.65 40.86
CA ARG A 2 -37.09 -30.96 39.57
C ARG A 2 -36.44 -29.58 39.44
N PHE A 3 -35.99 -28.97 40.54
CA PHE A 3 -35.31 -27.68 40.51
C PHE A 3 -33.88 -27.81 39.96
N LYS A 4 -33.12 -28.84 40.38
CA LYS A 4 -31.72 -29.06 39.94
C LYS A 4 -31.57 -29.31 38.43
N ILE A 5 -32.56 -29.97 37.79
CA ILE A 5 -32.51 -30.29 36.36
C ILE A 5 -32.66 -29.04 35.47
N SER A 6 -33.47 -28.07 35.90
CA SER A 6 -33.71 -26.81 35.17
C SER A 6 -32.52 -25.85 35.27
N TYR A 7 -31.81 -25.84 36.41
CA TYR A 7 -30.56 -25.10 36.54
C TYR A 7 -29.43 -25.74 35.72
N PHE A 8 -29.38 -27.07 35.68
CA PHE A 8 -28.36 -27.79 34.92
C PHE A 8 -28.50 -27.56 33.40
N THR A 9 -29.72 -27.55 32.87
CA THR A 9 -29.94 -27.25 31.44
C THR A 9 -29.63 -25.79 31.09
N LYS A 10 -29.97 -24.82 31.95
CA LYS A 10 -29.60 -23.41 31.77
C LYS A 10 -28.09 -23.18 31.85
N LEU A 11 -27.41 -23.89 32.76
CA LEU A 11 -25.96 -23.86 32.89
C LEU A 11 -25.28 -24.43 31.63
N LEU A 12 -25.80 -25.55 31.11
CA LEU A 12 -25.28 -26.18 29.90
C LEU A 12 -25.48 -25.29 28.66
N PHE A 13 -26.62 -24.61 28.56
CA PHE A 13 -26.91 -23.67 27.47
C PHE A 13 -26.05 -22.40 27.54
N PHE A 14 -25.79 -21.88 28.74
CA PHE A 14 -24.90 -20.73 28.95
C PHE A 14 -23.44 -21.06 28.62
N MET A 15 -22.98 -22.26 28.97
CA MET A 15 -21.65 -22.75 28.62
C MET A 15 -21.49 -22.99 27.10
N PHE A 16 -22.55 -23.44 26.43
CA PHE A 16 -22.60 -23.57 24.96
C PHE A 16 -22.59 -22.20 24.27
N LEU A 17 -23.30 -21.19 24.81
CA LEU A 17 -23.26 -19.81 24.33
C LEU A 17 -21.85 -19.19 24.45
N LEU A 18 -21.13 -19.48 25.54
CA LEU A 18 -19.75 -19.02 25.72
C LEU A 18 -18.76 -19.72 24.77
N ALA A 19 -19.07 -20.93 24.30
CA ALA A 19 -18.24 -21.64 23.33
C ALA A 19 -18.26 -21.01 21.92
N PHE A 20 -19.29 -20.22 21.58
CA PHE A 20 -19.34 -19.45 20.32
C PHE A 20 -18.74 -18.05 20.43
N ALA A 21 -18.32 -17.61 21.64
CA ALA A 21 -17.50 -16.42 21.81
C ALA A 21 -16.02 -16.72 21.49
N GLY A 22 -15.77 -17.35 20.33
CA GLY A 22 -14.43 -17.55 19.79
C GLY A 22 -14.01 -16.28 19.06
N CYS A 23 -13.08 -15.52 19.65
CA CYS A 23 -12.36 -14.49 18.91
C CYS A 23 -11.23 -15.19 18.15
N GLN A 24 -11.37 -15.38 16.84
CA GLN A 24 -10.23 -15.74 16.00
C GLN A 24 -9.35 -14.49 15.91
N LYS A 25 -8.23 -14.52 16.61
CA LYS A 25 -7.12 -13.64 16.29
C LYS A 25 -6.44 -14.27 15.08
N ASP A 26 -6.65 -13.69 13.91
CA ASP A 26 -5.94 -14.09 12.70
C ASP A 26 -4.49 -13.61 12.83
N GLU A 27 -3.66 -14.46 13.42
CA GLU A 27 -2.23 -14.24 13.56
C GLU A 27 -1.52 -14.77 12.31
N ASN A 28 -1.57 -13.98 11.24
CA ASN A 28 -0.44 -13.87 10.33
C ASN A 28 -0.53 -12.56 9.53
N PHE A 29 -0.15 -11.45 10.15
CA PHE A 29 0.11 -10.22 9.43
C PHE A 29 1.51 -10.32 8.83
N ASP A 30 1.65 -11.13 7.79
CA ASP A 30 2.81 -11.07 6.92
C ASP A 30 2.82 -9.68 6.31
N ASN A 31 3.69 -8.80 6.82
CA ASN A 31 3.93 -7.47 6.26
C ASN A 31 4.46 -7.65 4.84
N LYS A 32 3.55 -7.62 3.86
CA LYS A 32 3.91 -7.72 2.46
C LYS A 32 4.34 -6.34 2.00
N ILE A 33 5.66 -6.17 1.87
CA ILE A 33 6.28 -4.94 1.38
C ILE A 33 5.97 -4.82 -0.12
N PRO A 34 5.62 -3.62 -0.62
CA PRO A 34 5.43 -3.39 -2.04
C PRO A 34 6.71 -3.63 -2.83
N GLU A 35 6.64 -4.46 -3.86
CA GLU A 35 7.59 -4.43 -4.95
C GLU A 35 7.20 -3.32 -5.95
N VAL A 36 8.17 -2.53 -6.41
CA VAL A 36 7.92 -1.39 -7.30
C VAL A 36 8.77 -1.47 -8.57
N SER A 37 8.22 -0.95 -9.67
CA SER A 37 8.94 -0.70 -10.91
C SER A 37 8.89 0.77 -11.26
N THR A 38 10.02 1.34 -11.67
CA THR A 38 10.09 2.70 -12.20
C THR A 38 9.76 2.69 -13.68
N ALA A 39 8.91 3.62 -14.12
CA ALA A 39 8.60 3.82 -15.53
C ALA A 39 9.61 4.77 -16.18
N ASN A 40 9.79 4.65 -17.49
CA ASN A 40 10.61 5.59 -18.24
C ASN A 40 10.08 7.02 -18.11
N VAL A 41 10.99 7.98 -17.96
CA VAL A 41 10.65 9.40 -17.95
C VAL A 41 10.15 9.82 -19.34
N THR A 42 9.08 10.58 -19.37
CA THR A 42 8.42 11.11 -20.56
C THR A 42 8.16 12.61 -20.40
N ASN A 43 7.57 13.24 -21.43
CA ASN A 43 7.23 14.67 -21.42
C ASN A 43 8.41 15.59 -21.00
N ILE A 44 9.61 15.28 -21.47
CA ILE A 44 10.83 16.01 -21.13
C ILE A 44 10.83 17.34 -21.87
N ALA A 45 10.71 18.42 -21.11
CA ALA A 45 10.83 19.80 -21.55
C ALA A 45 11.97 20.50 -20.79
N GLU A 46 12.26 21.76 -21.13
CA GLU A 46 13.38 22.51 -20.55
C GLU A 46 13.35 22.54 -19.02
N LEU A 47 12.15 22.71 -18.43
CA LEU A 47 11.97 22.85 -16.99
C LEU A 47 11.04 21.77 -16.39
N ASN A 48 10.54 20.83 -17.20
CA ASN A 48 9.53 19.87 -16.76
C ASN A 48 9.83 18.45 -17.26
N ALA A 49 9.39 17.45 -16.51
CA ALA A 49 9.40 16.05 -16.92
C ALA A 49 8.29 15.27 -16.20
N GLU A 50 7.88 14.14 -16.78
CA GLU A 50 6.92 13.22 -16.16
C GLU A 50 7.55 11.87 -15.94
N GLY A 51 7.40 11.33 -14.73
CA GLY A 51 7.83 9.99 -14.39
C GLY A 51 6.81 9.27 -13.52
N GLY A 52 7.24 8.18 -12.90
CA GLY A 52 6.43 7.44 -11.94
C GLY A 52 6.80 5.97 -11.92
N GLY A 53 5.84 5.13 -11.60
CA GLY A 53 6.04 3.69 -11.51
C GLY A 53 4.77 2.94 -11.15
N SER A 54 4.90 1.64 -10.94
CA SER A 54 3.80 0.74 -10.56
C SER A 54 4.19 -0.12 -9.36
N PHE A 55 3.20 -0.46 -8.55
CA PHE A 55 3.32 -1.49 -7.52
C PHE A 55 3.04 -2.86 -8.16
N LEU A 56 4.04 -3.74 -8.18
CA LEU A 56 3.99 -5.04 -8.87
C LEU A 56 3.27 -6.12 -8.07
N THR A 57 3.19 -5.93 -6.75
CA THR A 57 2.61 -6.90 -5.83
C THR A 57 1.58 -6.23 -4.94
N GLU A 58 0.46 -6.89 -4.67
CA GLU A 58 -0.44 -6.46 -3.59
C GLU A 58 0.33 -6.35 -2.27
N PHE A 59 0.11 -5.30 -1.51
CA PHE A 59 0.75 -5.07 -0.22
C PHE A 59 -0.30 -4.73 0.83
N ASN A 60 0.00 -5.02 2.09
CA ASN A 60 -0.88 -4.71 3.24
C ASN A 60 -0.24 -3.71 4.21
N THR A 61 0.97 -3.25 3.92
CA THR A 61 1.68 -2.22 4.67
C THR A 61 1.21 -0.83 4.24
N PHE A 62 0.96 0.05 5.20
CA PHE A 62 0.66 1.44 4.92
C PHE A 62 1.89 2.15 4.32
N ILE A 63 1.75 2.68 3.11
CA ILE A 63 2.80 3.49 2.45
C ILE A 63 2.57 4.96 2.82
N SER A 64 3.49 5.53 3.60
CA SER A 64 3.39 6.92 4.06
C SER A 64 3.79 7.95 2.99
N ALA A 65 4.63 7.56 2.03
CA ALA A 65 5.08 8.40 0.93
C ALA A 65 5.63 7.54 -0.22
N TYR A 66 5.48 8.02 -1.44
CA TYR A 66 6.07 7.47 -2.67
C TYR A 66 6.31 8.62 -3.64
N GLY A 67 7.28 8.48 -4.54
CA GLY A 67 7.73 9.59 -5.38
C GLY A 67 8.97 9.25 -6.20
N LEU A 68 9.54 10.26 -6.85
CA LEU A 68 10.83 10.16 -7.55
C LEU A 68 11.83 11.13 -6.95
N CYS A 69 13.10 10.72 -6.88
CA CYS A 69 14.19 11.60 -6.50
C CYS A 69 14.86 12.19 -7.74
N TYR A 70 15.27 13.45 -7.67
CA TYR A 70 15.91 14.14 -8.78
C TYR A 70 16.96 15.14 -8.31
N SER A 71 18.02 15.29 -9.10
CA SER A 71 19.15 16.16 -8.79
C SER A 71 19.93 16.51 -10.07
N THR A 72 20.70 17.60 -10.05
CA THR A 72 21.71 17.85 -11.10
C THR A 72 22.97 17.01 -10.91
N ASN A 73 23.12 16.37 -9.74
CA ASN A 73 24.15 15.38 -9.49
C ASN A 73 23.75 14.02 -10.06
N GLN A 74 24.76 13.22 -10.41
CA GLN A 74 24.56 11.84 -10.83
C GLN A 74 24.13 10.98 -9.64
N ASN A 75 23.16 10.08 -9.86
CA ASN A 75 22.58 9.19 -8.84
C ASN A 75 21.91 9.96 -7.68
N PRO A 76 20.78 10.65 -7.95
CA PRO A 76 20.01 11.29 -6.90
C PRO A 76 19.59 10.30 -5.81
N THR A 77 19.43 10.81 -4.60
CA THR A 77 19.07 10.06 -3.41
C THR A 77 17.83 10.68 -2.75
N ILE A 78 17.29 10.03 -1.73
CA ILE A 78 16.20 10.57 -0.90
C ILE A 78 16.58 11.81 -0.08
N THR A 79 17.84 12.26 -0.16
CA THR A 79 18.28 13.52 0.46
C THR A 79 18.31 14.70 -0.52
N ASP A 80 18.14 14.41 -1.82
CA ASP A 80 18.02 15.41 -2.88
C ASP A 80 16.57 15.90 -2.99
N SER A 81 16.21 16.49 -4.14
CA SER A 81 14.84 16.92 -4.40
C SER A 81 13.93 15.71 -4.64
N ILE A 82 12.72 15.75 -4.10
CA ILE A 82 11.73 14.68 -4.21
C ILE A 82 10.45 15.25 -4.82
N SER A 83 9.94 14.58 -5.86
CA SER A 83 8.60 14.80 -6.37
C SER A 83 7.66 13.79 -5.74
N GLU A 84 6.64 14.26 -5.03
CA GLU A 84 5.61 13.40 -4.46
C GLU A 84 4.78 12.75 -5.57
N GLY A 85 4.60 11.43 -5.47
CA GLY A 85 3.80 10.66 -6.40
C GLY A 85 2.31 10.83 -6.13
N LYS A 86 1.53 10.84 -7.20
CA LYS A 86 0.07 10.75 -7.15
C LYS A 86 -0.38 9.34 -7.51
N LEU A 87 -1.07 8.65 -6.59
CA LEU A 87 -1.65 7.34 -6.86
C LEU A 87 -2.71 7.41 -7.97
N ILE A 88 -2.71 6.39 -8.82
CA ILE A 88 -3.67 6.10 -9.87
C ILE A 88 -3.96 4.61 -9.78
N SER A 89 -5.10 4.26 -9.17
CA SER A 89 -5.59 2.89 -9.17
C SER A 89 -6.33 2.63 -10.48
N ILE A 90 -5.90 1.61 -11.21
CA ILE A 90 -6.54 1.14 -12.44
C ILE A 90 -7.16 -0.22 -12.13
N THR A 91 -8.45 -0.38 -12.44
CA THR A 91 -9.09 -1.69 -12.43
C THR A 91 -8.98 -2.27 -13.84
N LYS A 92 -8.33 -3.43 -13.98
CA LYS A 92 -8.34 -4.23 -15.22
C LYS A 92 -9.65 -5.02 -15.27
N ASP A 93 -10.03 -5.44 -16.48
CA ASP A 93 -11.24 -6.24 -16.67
C ASP A 93 -11.18 -7.50 -15.79
N GLY A 94 -12.16 -7.63 -14.89
CA GLY A 94 -12.22 -8.73 -13.92
C GLY A 94 -11.48 -8.46 -12.61
N ASN A 95 -11.89 -7.43 -11.86
CA ASN A 95 -11.51 -7.14 -10.46
C ASN A 95 -10.02 -6.97 -10.12
N ASP A 96 -9.10 -7.29 -11.03
CA ASP A 96 -7.67 -7.09 -10.85
C ASP A 96 -7.35 -5.60 -10.75
N ARG A 97 -6.55 -5.22 -9.74
CA ARG A 97 -6.15 -3.84 -9.50
C ARG A 97 -4.67 -3.67 -9.78
N GLU A 98 -4.34 -2.66 -10.57
CA GLU A 98 -2.98 -2.19 -10.75
C GLU A 98 -2.86 -0.79 -10.14
N GLU A 99 -1.90 -0.62 -9.25
CA GLU A 99 -1.63 0.68 -8.64
C GLU A 99 -0.41 1.29 -9.30
N ILE A 100 -0.61 2.45 -9.92
CA ILE A 100 0.42 3.25 -10.58
C ILE A 100 0.57 4.54 -9.80
N PHE A 101 1.78 5.05 -9.64
CA PHE A 101 2.02 6.41 -9.19
C PHE A 101 2.63 7.24 -10.30
N LYS A 102 2.21 8.50 -10.43
CA LYS A 102 2.78 9.46 -11.38
C LYS A 102 3.39 10.64 -10.65
N CYS A 103 4.55 11.09 -11.11
CA CYS A 103 5.26 12.25 -10.58
C CYS A 103 5.38 13.32 -11.66
N GLN A 104 4.99 14.54 -11.34
CA GLN A 104 5.14 15.72 -12.18
C GLN A 104 6.34 16.52 -11.66
N LEU A 105 7.38 16.63 -12.47
CA LEU A 105 8.58 17.38 -12.15
C LEU A 105 8.49 18.74 -12.83
N THR A 106 8.64 19.81 -12.05
CA THR A 106 8.60 21.19 -12.55
C THR A 106 9.77 21.99 -11.97
N GLY A 107 10.16 23.07 -12.64
CA GLY A 107 11.29 23.91 -12.21
C GLY A 107 12.65 23.21 -12.29
N LEU A 108 12.81 22.25 -13.21
CA LEU A 108 14.05 21.52 -13.40
C LEU A 108 15.17 22.44 -13.90
N LEU A 109 16.40 22.16 -13.46
CA LEU A 109 17.58 22.78 -14.04
C LEU A 109 18.11 21.92 -15.21
N PRO A 110 18.84 22.51 -16.17
CA PRO A 110 19.52 21.73 -17.20
C PRO A 110 20.40 20.63 -16.60
N ASN A 111 20.46 19.48 -17.27
CA ASN A 111 21.20 18.29 -16.83
C ASN A 111 20.71 17.66 -15.51
N THR A 112 19.41 17.76 -15.21
CA THR A 112 18.81 17.02 -14.09
C THR A 112 18.71 15.52 -14.41
N THR A 113 19.13 14.68 -13.46
CA THR A 113 18.96 13.22 -13.43
C THR A 113 17.78 12.85 -12.53
N ILE A 114 16.99 11.85 -12.92
CA ILE A 114 15.77 11.39 -12.22
C ILE A 114 15.93 9.88 -11.92
N MET A 115 15.56 9.44 -10.72
CA MET A 115 15.60 8.03 -10.30
C MET A 115 14.39 7.64 -9.44
#